data_AF-A0A2R5FKG4-F1
#
_entry.id   AF-A0A2R5FKG4-F1
#
_cell.length_a   1.000
_cell.length_b   1.000
_cell.length_c   1.000
_cell.angle_alpha   90.00
_cell.angle_beta   90.00
_cell.angle_gamma   90.00
#
_symmetry.space_group_name_H-M   'P 1'
#
loop_
_entity.id
_entity.type
_entity.pdbx_description
1 polymer ?
#
loop_
_entity_poly.entity_id
_entity_poly.type
_entity_poly.pdbx_seq_one_letter_code
_entity_poly.pdbx_strand_id
1 'polypeptide(L)'
;MATDFALGGSMARVSSFSLLFVFMYIGHVVREHLACTRKLMLPASLIGGLLALFFVQMCTLDDDATTVIESDFISGWGNMPGFLINIVFATLFMGKTVPNARDIWDTAAPQIAYGWVIAWGNWFWACLLTGILFIPAFGTHPLFG
;
A
#
# COMPACT_ATOMS: atom_id res chain seq x y z
N MET A 1 10.94 -39.79 1.19
CA MET A 1 10.06 -38.83 1.88
C MET A 1 10.83 -37.53 2.18
N ALA A 2 11.44 -36.92 1.16
CA ALA A 2 12.19 -35.66 1.26
C ALA A 2 12.43 -35.03 -0.12
N THR A 3 11.56 -35.29 -1.11
CA THR A 3 11.75 -34.86 -2.50
C THR A 3 10.54 -34.12 -3.09
N ASP A 4 9.45 -33.91 -2.36
CA ASP A 4 8.32 -33.06 -2.78
C ASP A 4 8.36 -31.61 -2.23
N PHE A 5 9.46 -31.23 -1.58
CA PHE A 5 9.61 -29.89 -0.97
C PHE A 5 10.40 -28.89 -1.84
N ALA A 6 11.01 -29.33 -2.95
CA ALA A 6 11.84 -28.47 -3.80
C ALA A 6 11.13 -27.98 -5.08
N LEU A 7 9.99 -28.56 -5.46
CA LEU A 7 9.22 -28.16 -6.65
C LEU A 7 8.12 -27.11 -6.35
N GLY A 8 7.78 -26.89 -5.08
CA GLY A 8 6.68 -26.00 -4.67
C GLY A 8 7.03 -24.49 -4.59
N GLY A 9 8.31 -24.14 -4.41
CA GLY A 9 8.69 -22.75 -4.10
C GLY A 9 8.59 -21.75 -5.27
N SER A 10 8.82 -22.21 -6.52
CA SER A 10 8.65 -21.34 -7.70
C SER A 10 7.20 -21.22 -8.11
N MET A 11 6.43 -22.31 -7.99
CA MET A 11 4.99 -22.33 -8.30
C MET A 11 4.21 -21.45 -7.32
N ALA A 12 4.52 -21.55 -6.02
CA ALA A 12 3.93 -20.70 -4.98
C ALA A 12 4.15 -19.20 -5.23
N ARG A 13 5.35 -18.80 -5.68
CA ARG A 13 5.62 -17.38 -6.00
C ARG A 13 4.79 -16.89 -7.19
N VAL A 14 4.60 -17.75 -8.19
CA VAL A 14 3.80 -17.43 -9.39
C VAL A 14 2.32 -17.36 -9.03
N SER A 15 1.80 -18.26 -8.19
CA SER A 15 0.42 -18.20 -7.68
C SER A 15 0.18 -16.98 -6.79
N SER A 16 1.09 -16.68 -5.86
CA SER A 16 1.05 -15.46 -5.03
C SER A 16 0.98 -14.18 -5.86
N PHE A 17 1.82 -14.09 -6.90
CA PHE A 17 1.84 -12.92 -7.78
C PHE A 17 0.57 -12.84 -8.63
N SER A 18 0.15 -13.95 -9.24
CA SER A 18 -1.06 -14.01 -10.06
C SER A 18 -2.31 -13.64 -9.25
N LEU A 19 -2.39 -14.06 -7.99
CA LEU A 19 -3.48 -13.70 -7.08
C LEU A 19 -3.56 -12.19 -6.85
N LEU A 20 -2.41 -11.52 -6.61
CA LEU A 20 -2.36 -10.07 -6.46
C LEU A 20 -2.83 -9.34 -7.74
N PHE A 21 -2.50 -9.85 -8.93
CA PHE A 21 -3.00 -9.29 -10.19
C PHE A 21 -4.51 -9.44 -10.32
N VAL A 22 -5.07 -10.58 -9.93
CA VAL A 22 -6.51 -10.80 -9.92
C VAL A 22 -7.20 -9.82 -8.97
N PHE A 23 -6.71 -9.66 -7.73
CA PHE A 23 -7.26 -8.68 -6.79
C PHE A 23 -7.12 -7.24 -7.27
N MET A 24 -6.01 -6.88 -7.90
CA MET A 24 -5.82 -5.55 -8.50
C MET A 24 -6.82 -5.31 -9.64
N TYR A 25 -7.03 -6.31 -10.50
CA TYR A 25 -8.00 -6.23 -11.60
C TYR A 25 -9.43 -6.09 -11.07
N ILE A 26 -9.81 -6.89 -10.07
CA ILE A 26 -11.11 -6.76 -9.40
C ILE A 26 -11.24 -5.36 -8.78
N GLY A 27 -10.21 -4.87 -8.07
CA GLY A 27 -10.20 -3.53 -7.50
C GLY A 27 -10.37 -2.42 -8.54
N HIS A 28 -9.82 -2.60 -9.74
CA HIS A 28 -10.02 -1.71 -10.87
C HIS A 28 -11.47 -1.72 -11.37
N VAL A 29 -12.07 -2.90 -11.59
CA VAL A 29 -13.47 -3.04 -12.01
C VAL A 29 -14.43 -2.46 -10.96
N VAL A 30 -14.18 -2.73 -9.69
CA VAL A 30 -14.93 -2.21 -8.53
C VAL A 30 -14.87 -0.68 -8.51
N ARG A 31 -13.70 -0.08 -8.79
CA ARG A 31 -13.54 1.38 -8.88
C ARG A 31 -14.41 2.00 -9.98
N GLU A 32 -14.58 1.32 -11.10
CA GLU A 32 -15.39 1.82 -12.23
C GLU A 32 -16.89 1.76 -11.92
N HIS A 33 -17.34 0.74 -11.20
CA HIS A 33 -18.76 0.52 -10.91
C HIS A 33 -19.26 1.29 -9.68
N LEU A 34 -18.42 1.53 -8.68
CA LEU A 34 -18.81 2.21 -7.45
C LEU A 34 -18.53 3.71 -7.50
N ALA A 35 -19.61 4.50 -7.59
CA ALA A 35 -19.54 5.96 -7.55
C ALA A 35 -18.96 6.51 -6.23
N CYS A 36 -19.09 5.77 -5.12
CA CYS A 36 -18.53 6.11 -3.81
C CYS A 36 -16.99 6.17 -3.85
N THR A 37 -16.37 5.14 -4.43
CA THR A 37 -14.91 5.02 -4.56
C THR A 37 -14.31 6.15 -5.40
N ARG A 38 -15.01 6.57 -6.46
CA ARG A 38 -14.59 7.70 -7.30
C ARG A 38 -14.63 9.03 -6.54
N LYS A 39 -15.62 9.24 -5.67
CA LYS A 39 -15.72 10.45 -4.83
C LYS A 39 -14.63 10.52 -3.76
N LEU A 40 -14.20 9.37 -3.25
CA LEU A 40 -13.14 9.28 -2.24
C LEU A 40 -11.71 9.27 -2.84
N MET A 41 -11.58 9.42 -4.17
CA MET A 41 -10.31 9.42 -4.92
C MET A 41 -9.40 8.21 -4.60
N LEU A 42 -9.96 7.07 -4.18
CA LEU A 42 -9.14 5.91 -3.82
C LEU A 42 -8.47 5.32 -5.08
N PRO A 43 -7.14 5.07 -5.05
CA PRO A 43 -6.46 4.39 -6.13
C PRO A 43 -6.88 2.92 -6.21
N ALA A 44 -6.90 2.34 -7.42
CA ALA A 44 -7.32 0.95 -7.64
C ALA A 44 -6.45 -0.06 -6.86
N SER A 45 -5.16 0.25 -6.66
CA SER A 45 -4.24 -0.57 -5.88
C SER A 45 -4.64 -0.67 -4.40
N LEU A 46 -5.15 0.41 -3.81
CA LEU A 46 -5.61 0.42 -2.42
C LEU A 46 -6.88 -0.42 -2.26
N ILE A 47 -7.82 -0.31 -3.20
CA ILE A 47 -9.06 -1.10 -3.19
C ILE A 47 -8.75 -2.59 -3.35
N GLY A 48 -7.89 -2.95 -4.31
CA GLY A 48 -7.43 -4.33 -4.49
C GLY A 48 -6.73 -4.87 -3.24
N GLY A 49 -5.90 -4.06 -2.59
CA GLY A 49 -5.25 -4.42 -1.32
C GLY A 49 -6.24 -4.62 -0.17
N LEU A 50 -7.26 -3.77 -0.05
CA LEU A 50 -8.32 -3.93 0.95
C LEU A 50 -9.16 -5.19 0.71
N LEU A 51 -9.47 -5.49 -0.55
CA LEU A 51 -10.18 -6.72 -0.92
C LEU A 51 -9.34 -7.97 -0.62
N ALA A 52 -8.03 -7.93 -0.92
CA ALA A 52 -7.11 -9.01 -0.58
C ALA A 52 -7.01 -9.20 0.94
N LEU A 53 -6.92 -8.12 1.72
CA LEU A 53 -6.89 -8.18 3.18
C LEU A 53 -8.19 -8.78 3.73
N PHE A 54 -9.34 -8.35 3.22
CA PHE A 54 -10.65 -8.89 3.60
C PHE A 54 -10.75 -10.39 3.29
N PHE A 55 -10.27 -10.81 2.12
CA PHE A 55 -10.21 -12.23 1.74
C PHE A 55 -9.34 -13.04 2.71
N VAL A 56 -8.14 -12.56 3.04
CA VAL A 56 -7.25 -13.24 3.99
C VAL A 56 -7.92 -13.36 5.36
N GLN A 57 -8.54 -12.30 5.86
CA GLN A 57 -9.25 -12.32 7.15
C GLN A 57 -10.43 -13.30 7.18
N MET A 58 -11.16 -13.43 6.07
CA MET A 58 -12.23 -14.43 5.95
C MET A 58 -11.68 -15.86 5.96
N CYS A 59 -10.53 -16.09 5.32
CA CYS A 59 -9.88 -17.39 5.30
C CYS A 59 -9.25 -17.79 6.65
N THR A 60 -8.88 -16.82 7.49
CA THR A 60 -8.35 -17.08 8.85
C THR A 60 -9.40 -17.66 9.81
N LEU A 61 -10.68 -17.69 9.43
CA LEU A 61 -11.75 -18.27 10.25
C LEU A 61 -11.79 -19.81 10.19
N ASP A 62 -11.04 -20.43 9.29
CA ASP A 62 -10.95 -21.87 9.10
C ASP A 62 -9.47 -22.31 9.13
N ASP A 63 -9.10 -23.16 10.11
CA ASP A 63 -7.70 -23.53 10.38
C ASP A 63 -7.04 -24.29 9.23
N ASP A 64 -7.80 -25.12 8.50
CA ASP A 64 -7.31 -25.90 7.36
C ASP A 64 -7.12 -25.01 6.11
N ALA A 65 -8.00 -24.04 5.89
CA ALA A 65 -7.85 -23.08 4.79
C ALA A 65 -6.68 -22.10 5.02
N THR A 66 -6.39 -21.77 6.29
CA THR A 66 -5.34 -20.81 6.67
C THR A 66 -3.96 -21.31 6.29
N THR A 67 -3.65 -22.57 6.61
CA THR A 67 -2.33 -23.17 6.37
C THR A 67 -1.98 -23.27 4.88
N VAL A 68 -2.96 -23.60 4.03
CA VAL A 68 -2.77 -23.68 2.57
C VAL A 68 -2.58 -22.29 1.94
N ILE A 69 -3.35 -21.29 2.39
CA ILE A 69 -3.26 -19.94 1.83
C ILE A 69 -1.97 -19.25 2.25
N GLU A 70 -1.53 -19.46 3.49
CA GLU A 70 -0.27 -18.90 3.99
C GLU A 70 0.95 -19.47 3.25
N SER A 71 0.98 -20.79 3.03
CA SER A 71 2.10 -21.45 2.35
C SER A 71 2.20 -21.11 0.87
N ASP A 72 1.07 -21.06 0.16
CA ASP A 72 1.05 -21.06 -1.31
C ASP A 72 0.72 -19.71 -1.95
N PHE A 73 0.10 -18.79 -1.21
CA PHE A 73 -0.42 -17.53 -1.76
C PHE A 73 0.08 -16.27 -1.06
N ILE A 74 0.40 -16.32 0.24
CA ILE A 74 0.90 -15.15 0.99
C ILE A 74 2.42 -15.17 1.08
N SER A 75 3.03 -16.36 0.99
CA SER A 75 4.48 -16.54 0.96
C SER A 75 5.13 -15.66 -0.12
N GLY A 76 5.85 -14.63 0.33
CA GLY A 76 6.61 -13.69 -0.52
C GLY A 76 6.01 -12.30 -0.72
N TRP A 77 4.77 -12.02 -0.27
CA TRP A 77 4.16 -10.69 -0.43
C TRP A 77 4.96 -9.57 0.21
N GLY A 78 5.59 -9.80 1.36
CA GLY A 78 6.41 -8.78 2.04
C GLY A 78 7.64 -8.33 1.24
N ASN A 79 8.21 -9.20 0.41
CA ASN A 79 9.41 -8.89 -0.38
C ASN A 79 9.10 -8.35 -1.79
N MET A 80 7.86 -8.54 -2.27
CA MET A 80 7.45 -8.08 -3.61
C MET A 80 7.53 -6.56 -3.80
N PRO A 81 7.08 -5.70 -2.86
CA PRO A 81 7.19 -4.26 -3.01
C PRO A 81 8.62 -3.81 -3.25
N GLY A 82 9.59 -4.32 -2.48
CA GLY A 82 11.00 -3.96 -2.64
C GLY A 82 11.56 -4.31 -4.02
N PHE A 83 11.25 -5.51 -4.52
CA PHE A 83 11.66 -5.94 -5.86
C PHE A 83 11.03 -5.07 -6.96
N LEU A 84 9.72 -4.85 -6.89
CA LEU A 84 8.98 -4.04 -7.87
C LEU A 84 9.43 -2.58 -7.86
N ILE A 85 9.69 -2.01 -6.67
CA ILE A 85 10.21 -0.65 -6.49
C ILE A 85 11.55 -0.49 -7.21
N ASN A 86 12.47 -1.44 -7.06
CA ASN A 86 13.78 -1.40 -7.75
C ASN A 86 13.62 -1.39 -9.27
N ILE A 87 12.72 -2.21 -9.83
CA ILE A 87 12.47 -2.26 -11.28
C ILE A 87 11.84 -0.95 -11.77
N VAL A 88 10.83 -0.43 -11.05
CA VAL A 88 10.16 0.82 -11.43
C VAL A 88 11.14 1.99 -11.37
N PHE A 89 11.98 2.11 -10.33
CA PHE A 89 12.98 3.16 -10.28
C PHE A 89 14.05 3.02 -11.36
N ALA A 90 14.54 1.82 -11.61
CA ALA A 90 15.53 1.58 -12.68
C ALA A 90 14.97 1.98 -14.06
N THR A 91 13.73 1.61 -14.37
CA THR A 91 13.09 1.94 -15.64
C THR A 91 12.71 3.42 -15.76
N LEU A 92 12.34 4.07 -14.66
CA LEU A 92 12.07 5.51 -14.62
C LEU A 92 13.32 6.34 -14.98
N PHE A 93 14.50 5.95 -14.49
CA PHE A 93 15.77 6.60 -14.84
C PHE A 93 16.28 6.23 -16.23
N MET A 94 15.90 5.06 -16.76
CA MET A 94 16.30 4.61 -18.10
C MET A 94 15.47 5.26 -19.22
N GLY A 95 14.21 5.61 -18.95
CA GLY A 95 13.25 6.00 -20.00
C GLY A 95 13.38 7.42 -20.56
N LYS A 96 14.10 8.33 -19.89
CA LYS A 96 14.22 9.75 -20.33
C LYS A 96 15.66 10.24 -20.13
N THR A 97 16.12 11.14 -21.00
CA THR A 97 17.40 11.83 -20.78
C THR A 97 17.36 12.57 -19.45
N VAL A 98 18.31 12.28 -18.56
CA VAL A 98 18.39 12.91 -17.24
C VAL A 98 18.58 14.43 -17.44
N PRO A 99 17.60 15.27 -17.05
CA PRO A 99 17.73 16.72 -17.15
C PRO A 99 18.80 17.20 -16.16
N ASN A 100 19.22 18.47 -16.27
CA ASN A 100 20.22 19.01 -15.37
C ASN A 100 19.72 18.92 -13.91
N ALA A 101 20.61 18.61 -12.96
CA ALA A 101 20.29 18.57 -11.54
C ALA A 101 19.58 19.85 -11.05
N ARG A 102 19.90 21.00 -11.66
CA ARG A 102 19.23 22.28 -11.41
C ARG A 102 17.75 22.27 -11.82
N ASP A 103 17.43 21.78 -13.01
CA ASP A 103 16.05 21.73 -13.51
C ASP A 103 15.19 20.76 -12.69
N ILE A 104 15.80 19.66 -12.23
CA ILE A 104 15.18 18.71 -11.30
C ILE A 104 14.88 19.41 -9.97
N TRP A 105 15.83 20.14 -9.41
CA TRP A 105 15.67 20.85 -8.15
C TRP A 105 14.59 21.94 -8.23
N ASP A 106 14.60 22.74 -9.30
CA ASP A 106 13.62 23.82 -9.49
C ASP A 106 12.18 23.28 -9.58
N THR A 107 11.99 22.05 -10.07
CA THR A 107 10.67 21.41 -10.17
C THR A 107 10.30 20.62 -8.91
N ALA A 108 11.24 19.87 -8.34
CA ALA A 108 10.99 18.98 -7.20
C ALA A 108 10.96 19.71 -5.86
N ALA A 109 11.81 20.74 -5.66
CA ALA A 109 11.90 21.45 -4.39
C ALA A 109 10.58 22.12 -3.97
N PRO A 110 9.83 22.80 -4.86
CA PRO A 110 8.51 23.34 -4.50
C PRO A 110 7.51 22.26 -4.09
N GLN A 111 7.55 21.09 -4.74
CA GLN A 111 6.67 19.96 -4.40
C GLN A 111 7.01 19.36 -3.04
N ILE A 112 8.30 19.21 -2.73
CA ILE A 112 8.77 18.72 -1.42
C ILE A 112 8.40 19.71 -0.32
N ALA A 113 8.65 21.01 -0.53
CA ALA A 113 8.29 22.05 0.43
C ALA A 113 6.78 22.08 0.69
N TYR A 114 5.96 21.98 -0.35
CA TYR A 114 4.51 21.89 -0.22
C TYR A 114 4.08 20.65 0.60
N GLY A 115 4.66 19.49 0.32
CA GLY A 115 4.41 18.26 1.09
C GLY A 115 4.78 18.42 2.58
N TRP A 116 5.92 19.04 2.88
CA TRP A 116 6.32 19.35 4.25
C TRP A 116 5.35 20.30 4.95
N VAL A 117 4.93 21.38 4.29
CA VAL A 117 3.98 22.34 4.86
C VAL A 117 2.64 21.67 5.16
N ILE A 118 2.12 20.80 4.28
CA ILE A 118 0.88 20.07 4.54
C ILE A 118 1.04 19.12 5.72
N ALA A 119 2.11 18.32 5.73
CA ALA A 119 2.32 17.32 6.78
C ALA A 119 2.42 17.97 8.17
N TRP A 120 3.24 19.02 8.29
CA TRP A 120 3.40 19.76 9.54
C TRP A 120 2.16 20.59 9.88
N GLY A 121 1.50 21.16 8.88
CA GLY A 121 0.24 21.88 9.07
C GLY A 121 -0.84 20.98 9.67
N ASN A 122 -0.96 19.73 9.19
CA ASN A 122 -1.92 18.77 9.73
C ASN A 122 -1.61 18.42 11.20
N TRP A 123 -0.34 18.19 11.54
CA TRP A 123 0.08 17.96 12.93
C TRP A 123 -0.18 19.15 13.83
N PHE A 124 0.11 20.36 13.34
CA PHE A 124 -0.17 21.59 14.08
C PHE A 124 -1.66 21.71 14.43
N TRP A 125 -2.54 21.49 13.45
CA TRP A 125 -3.99 21.55 13.68
C TRP A 125 -4.49 20.44 14.60
N ALA A 126 -3.94 19.22 14.50
CA ALA A 126 -4.26 18.12 15.38
C ALA A 126 -3.89 18.43 16.84
N CYS A 127 -2.65 18.85 17.09
CA CYS A 127 -2.19 19.28 18.42
C CYS A 127 -2.99 20.47 18.98
N LEU A 128 -3.31 21.45 18.14
CA LEU A 128 -4.08 22.63 18.54
C LEU A 128 -5.50 22.27 18.97
N LEU A 129 -6.20 21.45 18.17
CA LEU A 129 -7.55 20.97 18.49
C LEU A 129 -7.53 20.11 19.75
N THR A 130 -6.52 19.26 19.92
CA THR A 130 -6.36 18.44 21.12
C THR A 130 -6.19 19.31 22.36
N GLY A 131 -5.34 20.34 22.30
CA GLY A 131 -5.13 21.27 23.42
C GLY A 131 -6.36 22.10 23.81
N ILE A 132 -7.09 22.63 22.82
CA ILE A 132 -8.17 23.62 23.06
C ILE A 132 -9.54 22.94 23.27
N LEU A 133 -9.80 21.81 22.61
CA LEU A 133 -11.12 21.18 22.63
C LEU A 133 -11.09 19.85 23.39
N PHE A 134 -10.21 18.92 23.02
CA PHE A 134 -10.28 17.55 23.54
C PHE A 134 -9.78 17.42 24.99
N ILE A 135 -8.69 18.09 25.37
CA ILE A 135 -8.22 18.09 26.76
C ILE A 135 -9.26 18.68 27.72
N PRO A 136 -9.82 19.88 27.50
CA PRO A 136 -10.79 20.45 28.45
C PRO A 136 -12.17 19.78 28.39
N ALA A 137 -12.61 19.26 27.24
CA ALA A 137 -13.92 18.60 27.14
C ALA A 137 -13.91 17.14 27.63
N PHE A 138 -12.81 16.41 27.41
CA PHE A 138 -12.76 14.96 27.63
C PHE A 138 -11.60 14.49 28.53
N GLY A 139 -10.70 15.38 28.96
CA GLY A 139 -9.56 15.01 29.82
C GLY A 139 -8.56 14.06 29.14
N THR A 140 -8.48 14.09 27.80
CA THR A 140 -7.64 13.18 27.02
C THR A 140 -6.15 13.44 27.23
N HIS A 141 -5.32 12.40 27.02
CA HIS A 141 -3.87 12.51 27.16
C HIS A 141 -3.28 13.55 26.19
N PRO A 142 -2.26 14.34 26.57
CA PRO A 142 -1.65 15.38 25.71
C PRO A 142 -1.01 14.89 24.39
N LEU A 143 -0.94 13.58 24.17
CA LEU A 143 -0.37 12.96 22.96
C LEU A 143 -1.44 12.59 21.92
N PHE A 144 -2.69 12.99 22.14
CA PHE A 144 -3.81 12.67 21.25
C PHE A 144 -3.84 13.57 19.97
N GLY A 145 -2.68 14.01 19.47
CA GLY A 145 -2.54 14.94 18.35
C GLY A 145 -1.37 14.59 17.43
#